data_AF-A0A931U1C0-F1
#
_entry.id   AF-A0A931U1C0-F1
#
_cell.length_a   1.000
_cell.length_b   1.000
_cell.length_c   1.000
_cell.angle_alpha   90.00
_cell.angle_beta   90.00
_cell.angle_gamma   90.00
#
_symmetry.space_group_name_H-M   'P 1'
#
loop_
_entity.id
_entity.type
_entity.pdbx_description
1 polymer ?
#
loop_
_entity_poly.entity_id
_entity_poly.type
_entity_poly.pdbx_seq_one_letter_code
_entity_poly.pdbx_strand_id
1 'polypeptide(L)'
;MDAIVYVGVFSSGGAEVFQQIIENQTLAAGQRASYPLSFQAPQTTGTYVVKIGVFSSPDARTLFHWNDSAGSFSVVAPPPPPPTSWATRAT
;
A
#
# COMPACT_ATOMS: atom_id res chain seq x y z
N MET A 1 -20.24 9.12 11.15
CA MET A 1 -20.41 7.66 11.28
C MET A 1 -19.08 7.09 11.69
N ASP A 2 -19.08 6.20 12.68
CA ASP A 2 -17.86 5.53 13.11
C ASP A 2 -17.58 4.34 12.21
N ALA A 3 -16.33 4.25 11.77
CA ALA A 3 -15.91 3.35 10.73
C ALA A 3 -14.54 2.75 11.03
N ILE A 4 -14.28 1.64 10.36
CA ILE A 4 -12.98 1.02 10.25
C ILE A 4 -12.52 1.23 8.82
N VAL A 5 -11.33 1.80 8.64
CA VAL A 5 -10.69 1.94 7.34
C VAL A 5 -9.67 0.83 7.19
N TYR A 6 -9.90 -0.03 6.21
CA TYR A 6 -8.98 -1.07 5.79
C TYR A 6 -8.20 -0.58 4.57
N VAL A 7 -6.88 -0.77 4.56
CA VAL A 7 -6.01 -0.53 3.41
C VAL A 7 -5.16 -1.77 3.17
N GLY A 8 -5.27 -2.37 2.00
CA GLY A 8 -4.52 -3.56 1.62
C GLY A 8 -3.72 -3.33 0.34
N VAL A 9 -2.54 -3.94 0.25
CA VAL A 9 -1.74 -4.00 -0.99
C VAL A 9 -1.72 -5.43 -1.48
N PHE A 10 -2.04 -5.62 -2.75
CA PHE A 10 -2.14 -6.94 -3.38
C PHE A 10 -1.19 -7.04 -4.55
N SER A 11 -0.50 -8.18 -4.66
CA SER A 11 0.29 -8.52 -5.85
C SER A 11 -0.60 -8.79 -7.07
N SER A 12 -0.02 -8.85 -8.26
CA SER A 12 -0.74 -9.18 -9.50
C SER A 12 -1.41 -10.56 -9.46
N GLY A 13 -0.89 -11.50 -8.67
CA GLY A 13 -1.51 -12.81 -8.41
C GLY A 13 -2.69 -12.77 -7.45
N GLY A 14 -3.05 -11.60 -6.92
CA GLY A 14 -4.14 -11.42 -5.97
C GLY A 14 -3.77 -11.71 -4.51
N ALA A 15 -2.51 -12.06 -4.22
CA ALA A 15 -2.06 -12.27 -2.85
C ALA A 15 -1.90 -10.93 -2.12
N GLU A 16 -2.47 -10.82 -0.93
CA GLU A 16 -2.28 -9.69 -0.03
C GLU A 16 -0.87 -9.71 0.57
N VAL A 17 -0.13 -8.62 0.40
CA VAL A 17 1.26 -8.49 0.86
C VAL A 17 1.43 -7.44 1.96
N PHE A 18 0.41 -6.63 2.20
CA PHE A 18 0.36 -5.66 3.29
C PHE A 18 -1.08 -5.34 3.66
N GLN A 19 -1.31 -5.13 4.94
CA GLN A 19 -2.59 -4.75 5.50
C GLN A 19 -2.39 -3.68 6.58
N GLN A 20 -3.19 -2.63 6.53
CA GLN A 20 -3.41 -1.72 7.64
C GLN A 20 -4.90 -1.64 7.96
N ILE A 21 -5.25 -1.84 9.22
CA ILE A 21 -6.57 -1.57 9.76
C ILE A 21 -6.47 -0.32 10.63
N ILE A 22 -7.38 0.62 10.42
CA ILE A 22 -7.45 1.89 11.14
C ILE A 22 -8.85 1.97 11.74
N GLU A 23 -8.93 1.77 13.05
CA GLU A 23 -10.19 1.72 13.78
C GLU A 23 -10.58 3.10 14.32
N ASN A 24 -11.80 3.19 14.88
CA ASN A 24 -12.31 4.41 15.53
C ASN A 24 -12.25 5.66 14.63
N GLN A 25 -12.54 5.50 13.34
CA GLN A 25 -12.53 6.60 12.38
C GLN A 25 -13.92 7.22 12.28
N THR A 26 -14.03 8.52 12.56
CA THR A 26 -15.27 9.24 12.32
C THR A 26 -15.22 9.88 10.94
N LEU A 27 -16.03 9.37 10.01
CA LEU A 27 -16.18 9.90 8.66
C LEU A 27 -17.56 10.52 8.49
N ALA A 28 -17.63 11.62 7.75
CA ALA A 28 -18.90 12.22 7.30
C ALA A 28 -19.08 12.03 5.79
N ALA A 29 -20.33 12.01 5.32
CA ALA A 29 -20.62 11.90 3.90
C ALA A 29 -19.99 13.08 3.13
N GLY A 30 -19.28 12.77 2.04
CA GLY A 30 -18.56 13.78 1.23
C GLY A 30 -17.27 14.31 1.86
N GLN A 31 -16.91 13.91 3.08
CA GLN A 31 -15.65 14.29 3.70
C GLN A 31 -14.47 13.58 3.01
N ARG A 32 -13.35 14.29 2.88
CA ARG A 32 -12.06 13.70 2.53
C ARG A 32 -11.25 13.48 3.81
N ALA A 33 -10.67 12.30 3.96
CA ALA A 33 -9.76 11.96 5.04
C ALA A 33 -8.45 11.44 4.43
N SER A 34 -7.33 11.76 5.07
CA SER A 34 -6.00 11.35 4.62
C SER A 34 -5.36 10.46 5.69
N TYR A 35 -4.90 9.29 5.26
CA TYR A 35 -4.26 8.29 6.10
C TYR A 35 -2.85 8.01 5.57
N PRO A 36 -1.80 8.69 6.08
CA PRO A 36 -0.44 8.41 5.66
C PRO A 36 0.00 7.03 6.15
N LEU A 37 0.53 6.22 5.24
CA LEU A 37 1.00 4.86 5.52
C LEU A 37 2.44 4.69 5.06
N SER A 38 3.20 3.92 5.83
CA SER A 38 4.55 3.49 5.46
C SER A 38 4.50 2.03 5.02
N PHE A 39 5.03 1.75 3.83
CA PHE A 39 5.05 0.42 3.25
C PHE A 39 6.48 0.08 2.81
N GLN A 40 7.00 -1.06 3.26
CA GLN A 40 8.26 -1.60 2.78
C GLN A 40 8.00 -2.43 1.53
N ALA A 41 8.59 -2.01 0.39
CA ALA A 41 8.41 -2.72 -0.86
C ALA A 41 8.92 -4.18 -0.77
N PRO A 42 8.17 -5.17 -1.28
CA PRO A 42 8.62 -6.55 -1.35
C PRO A 42 9.78 -6.71 -2.34
N GLN A 43 10.52 -7.81 -2.24
CA GLN A 43 11.59 -8.13 -3.20
C GLN A 43 11.04 -8.59 -4.56
N THR A 44 9.85 -9.19 -4.57
CA THR A 44 9.21 -9.67 -5.79
C THR A 44 8.80 -8.48 -6.65
N THR A 45 9.40 -8.38 -7.83
CA THR A 45 9.04 -7.36 -8.82
C THR A 45 7.67 -7.63 -9.41
N GLY A 46 7.03 -6.58 -9.90
CA GLY A 46 5.72 -6.68 -10.53
C GLY A 46 4.80 -5.52 -10.16
N THR A 47 3.59 -5.58 -10.68
CA THR A 47 2.54 -4.60 -10.40
C THR A 47 1.76 -4.99 -9.15
N TYR A 48 1.53 -4.00 -8.30
CA TYR A 48 0.74 -4.11 -7.09
C TYR A 48 -0.42 -3.12 -7.15
N VAL A 49 -1.55 -3.51 -6.55
CA VAL A 49 -2.75 -2.69 -6.44
C VAL A 49 -3.05 -2.42 -4.98
N VAL A 50 -3.41 -1.18 -4.67
CA VAL A 50 -3.91 -0.77 -3.37
C VAL A 50 -5.42 -0.84 -3.40
N LYS A 51 -6.00 -1.49 -2.38
CA LYS A 51 -7.44 -1.57 -2.17
C LYS A 51 -7.80 -0.94 -0.84
N ILE A 52 -8.94 -0.27 -0.78
CA ILE A 52 -9.42 0.42 0.42
C ILE A 52 -10.85 -0.03 0.70
N GLY A 53 -11.11 -0.38 1.95
CA GLY A 53 -12.44 -0.70 2.46
C GLY A 53 -12.84 0.21 3.60
N VAL A 54 -14.10 0.60 3.64
CA VAL A 54 -14.70 1.32 4.77
C VAL A 54 -15.82 0.44 5.33
N PHE A 55 -15.69 0.08 6.59
CA PHE A 55 -16.60 -0.82 7.29
C PHE A 55 -17.22 -0.15 8.51
N SER A 56 -18.34 -0.68 9.01
CA SER A 56 -18.92 -0.26 10.28
C SER A 56 -17.98 -0.57 11.44
N SER A 57 -17.76 0.40 12.32
CA SER A 57 -17.11 0.15 13.62
C SER A 57 -18.15 -0.31 14.65
N PRO A 58 -17.79 -1.18 15.63
CA PRO A 58 -16.47 -1.79 15.84
C PRO A 58 -16.30 -3.17 15.19
N ASP A 59 -17.37 -3.81 14.71
CA ASP A 59 -17.31 -5.24 14.34
C ASP A 59 -17.07 -5.52 12.85
N ALA A 60 -16.87 -4.49 12.03
CA ALA A 60 -16.71 -4.57 10.57
C ALA A 60 -17.84 -5.33 9.82
N ARG A 61 -19.04 -5.46 10.42
CA ARG A 61 -20.15 -6.27 9.88
C ARG A 61 -20.80 -5.70 8.64
N THR A 62 -20.78 -4.37 8.48
CA THR A 62 -21.34 -3.69 7.31
C THR A 62 -20.20 -3.12 6.48
N LEU A 63 -20.13 -3.50 5.21
CA LEU A 63 -19.27 -2.85 4.23
C LEU A 63 -19.98 -1.58 3.74
N PHE A 64 -19.48 -0.40 4.11
CA PHE A 64 -20.00 0.86 3.59
C PHE A 64 -19.48 1.15 2.18
N HIS A 65 -18.21 0.86 1.93
CA HIS A 65 -17.59 1.07 0.64
C HIS A 65 -16.38 0.18 0.42
N TRP A 66 -16.20 -0.29 -0.81
CA TRP A 66 -15.00 -0.98 -1.27
C TRP A 66 -14.49 -0.33 -2.54
N ASN A 67 -13.21 -0.01 -2.56
CA ASN A 67 -12.48 0.48 -3.73
C ASN A 67 -11.34 -0.50 -4.02
N ASP A 68 -11.49 -1.30 -5.07
CA ASP A 68 -10.55 -2.33 -5.50
C ASP A 68 -9.41 -1.78 -6.38
N SER A 69 -9.46 -0.50 -6.74
CA SER A 69 -8.49 0.19 -7.60
C SER A 69 -8.12 1.56 -7.02
N ALA A 70 -7.84 1.62 -5.71
CA ALA A 70 -7.50 2.88 -5.03
C ALA A 70 -6.16 3.47 -5.50
N GLY A 71 -5.27 2.61 -6.03
CA GLY A 71 -4.03 3.01 -6.68
C GLY A 71 -3.24 1.79 -7.16
N SER A 72 -2.22 2.02 -7.98
CA SER A 72 -1.33 0.96 -8.46
C SER A 72 0.10 1.46 -8.57
N PHE A 73 1.07 0.58 -8.33
CA PHE A 73 2.49 0.88 -8.51
C PHE A 73 3.26 -0.37 -8.94
N SER A 74 4.44 -0.16 -9.51
CA SER A 74 5.34 -1.24 -9.91
C SER A 74 6.54 -1.30 -8.98
N VAL A 75 6.81 -2.50 -8.44
CA VAL A 75 8.08 -2.80 -7.79
C VAL A 75 9.03 -3.30 -8.85
N VAL A 76 10.19 -2.66 -8.96
CA VAL A 76 11.25 -3.00 -9.90
C VAL A 76 12.51 -3.38 -9.16
N ALA A 77 13.39 -4.14 -9.82
CA ALA A 77 14.69 -4.47 -9.25
C ALA A 77 15.46 -3.16 -8.99
N PRO A 78 16.23 -3.09 -7.89
CA PRO A 78 17.12 -1.98 -7.67
C PRO A 78 18.13 -1.89 -8.84
N PRO A 79 18.57 -0.68 -9.21
CA PRO A 79 19.58 -0.52 -10.25
C PRO A 79 20.89 -1.25 -9.85
N PRO A 80 21.68 -1.71 -10.84
CA PRO A 80 22.98 -2.29 -10.56
C PRO A 80 23.86 -1.32 -9.77
N PRO A 81 24.74 -1.82 -8.88
CA PRO A 81 25.72 -0.98 -8.23
C PRO A 81 26.63 -0.29 -9.28
N PRO A 82 27.10 0.94 -9.03
CA PRO A 82 28.06 1.62 -9.91
C PRO A 82 29.33 0.78 -10.12
N PRO A 83 30.00 0.87 -11.29
CA PRO A 83 31.27 0.19 -11.51
C PRO A 83 32.34 0.71 -10.55
N THR A 84 33.01 -0.20 -9.84
CA THR A 84 34.16 0.13 -8.99
C THR A 84 35.37 0.42 -9.89
N SER A 85 35.72 1.68 -10.11
CA SER A 85 36.95 2.04 -10.82
C SER A 85 38.15 1.95 -9.87
N TRP A 86 38.96 0.90 -9.97
CA TRP A 86 40.30 0.91 -9.38
C TRP A 86 41.18 1.83 -10.22
N ALA A 87 41.59 2.97 -9.66
CA ALA A 87 42.56 3.84 -10.31
C ALA A 87 43.95 3.18 -10.25
N THR A 88 44.34 2.46 -11.30
CA THR A 88 45.74 2.06 -11.48
C THR A 88 46.55 3.31 -11.83
N ARG A 89 47.21 3.90 -10.82
CA ARG A 89 48.19 4.95 -11.04
C ARG A 89 49.46 4.31 -11.59
N ALA A 90 49.62 4.27 -12.91
CA ALA A 90 50.89 3.95 -13.54
C ALA A 90 51.89 5.08 -13.20
N THR A 91 53.03 4.70 -12.61
CA THR A 91 54.21 5.55 -12.43
C THR A 91 55.35 4.92 -13.20
#